data_AF-A0A2N0QMK7-F1
#
_entry.id   AF-A0A2N0QMK7-F1
#
_cell.length_a   1.000
_cell.length_b   1.000
_cell.length_c   1.000
_cell.angle_alpha   90.00
_cell.angle_beta   90.00
_cell.angle_gamma   90.00
#
_symmetry.space_group_name_H-M   'P 1'
#
loop_
_entity.id
_entity.type
_entity.pdbx_description
1 polymer ?
#
loop_
_entity_poly.entity_id
_entity_poly.type
_entity_poly.pdbx_seq_one_letter_code
_entity_poly.pdbx_strand_id
1 'polypeptide(L)'
;SFIYNFTTGDQHGTFWYHSHFMAQYADGLRGALIVHVPDDPYLKEYDYEYVITLSDWHHRTTGEILPNFISPTYTGRRPIPDSPLLSGRSRYNCNGAPDGSKCKPNAPLAVYNVKKNKKYRFRIINTAADAFFIFSIDEYKLKLIESEGIYIKPTIIEKLPI
;
A
#
# COMPACT_ATOMS: atom_id res chain seq x y z
N SER A 1 12.85 19.70 -15.86
CA SER A 1 13.01 19.16 -14.50
C SER A 1 12.39 20.12 -13.51
N PHE A 2 11.97 19.65 -12.35
CA PHE A 2 11.41 20.47 -11.26
C PHE A 2 12.00 19.96 -9.94
N ILE A 3 12.31 20.86 -9.00
CA ILE A 3 12.89 20.51 -7.70
C ILE A 3 11.83 20.69 -6.62
N TYR A 4 11.57 19.64 -5.85
CA TYR A 4 10.77 19.71 -4.64
C TYR A 4 11.71 19.98 -3.45
N ASN A 5 11.57 21.13 -2.79
CA ASN A 5 12.33 21.49 -1.60
C ASN A 5 11.35 21.89 -0.48
N PHE A 6 11.29 21.08 0.57
CA PHE A 6 10.40 21.28 1.71
C PHE A 6 11.01 20.70 2.98
N THR A 7 10.56 21.19 4.14
CA THR A 7 10.85 20.58 5.45
C THR A 7 9.59 19.90 5.96
N THR A 8 9.76 18.84 6.76
CA THR A 8 8.63 18.13 7.39
C THR A 8 8.07 18.89 8.59
N GLY A 9 8.74 19.97 9.03
CA GLY A 9 8.40 20.67 10.27
C GLY A 9 8.38 19.69 11.44
N ASP A 10 7.28 19.72 12.20
CA ASP A 10 7.05 18.81 13.33
C ASP A 10 6.37 17.49 12.93
N GLN A 11 6.07 17.29 11.64
CA GLN A 11 5.43 16.07 11.15
C GLN A 11 6.40 14.89 11.20
N HIS A 12 5.89 13.75 11.64
CA HIS A 12 6.60 12.49 11.73
C HIS A 12 5.63 11.32 11.56
N GLY A 13 6.15 10.11 11.34
CA GLY A 13 5.35 8.90 11.16
C GLY A 13 5.34 8.40 9.72
N THR A 14 4.21 7.78 9.34
CA THR A 14 4.06 7.01 8.11
C THR A 14 3.32 7.81 7.05
N PHE A 15 4.04 8.23 6.02
CA PHE A 15 3.48 8.90 4.84
C PHE A 15 3.82 8.14 3.57
N TRP A 16 3.36 8.67 2.45
CA TRP A 16 3.71 8.21 1.12
C TRP A 16 3.64 9.39 0.15
N TYR A 17 4.36 9.28 -0.96
CA TYR A 17 4.28 10.21 -2.07
C TYR A 17 3.74 9.49 -3.29
N HIS A 18 3.09 10.24 -4.18
CA HIS A 18 2.60 9.71 -5.44
C HIS A 18 2.48 10.80 -6.50
N SER A 19 2.45 10.41 -7.77
CA SER A 19 2.08 11.34 -8.83
C SER A 19 0.70 11.91 -8.56
N HIS A 20 0.56 13.23 -8.69
CA HIS A 20 -0.73 13.90 -8.65
C HIS A 20 -1.17 14.39 -10.04
N PHE A 21 -0.61 13.79 -11.10
CA PHE A 21 -1.02 14.05 -12.48
C PHE A 21 -1.83 12.88 -13.03
N MET A 22 -3.10 13.16 -13.38
CA MET A 22 -4.07 12.15 -13.82
C MET A 22 -4.09 10.94 -12.87
N ALA A 23 -4.06 9.71 -13.39
CA ALA A 23 -4.03 8.48 -12.59
C ALA A 23 -2.67 7.77 -12.61
N GLN A 24 -1.57 8.49 -12.87
CA GLN A 24 -0.24 7.88 -12.98
C GLN A 24 0.20 7.09 -11.74
N TYR A 25 -0.29 7.43 -10.55
CA TYR A 25 0.05 6.67 -9.35
C TYR A 25 -0.58 5.27 -9.33
N ALA A 26 -1.74 5.10 -9.98
CA ALA A 26 -2.39 3.80 -10.12
C ALA A 26 -1.59 2.87 -11.05
N ASP A 27 -0.83 3.45 -11.99
CA ASP A 27 0.18 2.75 -12.81
C ASP A 27 1.52 2.55 -12.07
N GLY A 28 1.59 2.88 -10.78
CA GLY A 28 2.73 2.56 -9.91
C GLY A 28 3.67 3.71 -9.57
N LEU A 29 3.42 4.95 -10.01
CA LEU A 29 4.24 6.12 -9.63
C LEU A 29 3.91 6.59 -8.20
N ARG A 30 4.37 5.81 -7.21
CA ARG A 30 4.11 6.00 -5.78
C ARG A 30 5.21 5.35 -4.94
N GLY A 31 5.37 5.79 -3.69
CA GLY A 31 6.33 5.20 -2.76
C GLY A 31 6.10 5.65 -1.32
N ALA A 32 6.59 4.86 -0.36
CA ALA A 32 6.51 5.22 1.05
C ALA A 32 7.45 6.40 1.38
N LEU A 33 7.03 7.24 2.32
CA LEU A 33 7.80 8.33 2.90
C LEU A 33 7.70 8.21 4.42
N ILE A 34 8.74 7.68 5.05
CA ILE A 34 8.77 7.53 6.50
C ILE A 34 9.59 8.66 7.10
N VAL A 35 8.99 9.39 8.03
CA VAL A 35 9.66 10.50 8.73
C VAL A 35 9.88 10.07 10.18
N HIS A 36 11.13 9.75 10.51
CA HIS A 36 11.54 9.33 11.84
C HIS A 36 11.86 10.54 12.73
N VAL A 37 11.61 10.40 14.04
CA VAL A 37 12.02 11.37 15.05
C VAL A 37 12.79 10.70 16.19
N PRO A 38 13.80 11.36 16.78
CA PRO A 38 14.61 10.78 17.86
C PRO A 38 13.80 10.47 19.13
N ASP A 39 12.72 11.19 19.37
CA ASP A 39 11.86 11.13 20.55
C ASP A 39 10.58 10.30 20.33
N ASP A 40 10.57 9.42 19.33
CA ASP A 40 9.47 8.47 19.11
C ASP A 40 9.22 7.64 20.39
N PRO A 41 8.04 7.79 21.03
CA PRO A 41 7.73 7.16 22.31
C PRO A 41 7.74 5.62 22.23
N TYR A 42 7.58 5.06 21.04
CA TYR A 42 7.55 3.62 20.80
C TYR A 42 8.90 3.05 20.33
N LEU A 43 9.94 3.87 20.13
CA LEU A 43 11.23 3.43 19.59
C LEU A 43 11.86 2.28 20.40
N LYS A 44 11.60 2.24 21.71
CA LYS A 44 12.10 1.18 22.62
C LYS A 44 11.15 -0.03 22.73
N GLU A 45 9.96 0.03 22.10
CA GLU A 45 8.95 -1.02 22.17
C GLU A 45 9.07 -2.07 21.04
N TYR A 46 9.87 -1.82 20.00
CA TYR A 46 10.08 -2.75 18.88
C TYR A 46 11.56 -2.96 18.58
N ASP A 47 11.89 -4.12 18.01
CA ASP A 47 13.25 -4.47 17.58
C ASP A 47 13.49 -4.18 16.10
N TYR A 48 12.44 -4.25 15.29
CA TYR A 48 12.49 -4.15 13.83
C TYR A 48 11.29 -3.39 13.28
N GLU A 49 11.45 -2.80 12.10
CA GLU A 49 10.40 -2.08 11.40
C GLU A 49 10.25 -2.61 9.97
N TYR A 50 9.01 -2.72 9.51
CA TYR A 50 8.66 -3.02 8.12
C TYR A 50 7.66 -2.02 7.59
N VAL A 51 7.87 -1.59 6.34
CA VAL A 51 6.88 -0.85 5.56
C VAL A 51 6.12 -1.83 4.67
N ILE A 52 4.80 -1.80 4.77
CA ILE A 52 3.87 -2.63 4.01
C ILE A 52 2.99 -1.71 3.19
N THR A 53 3.03 -1.85 1.87
CA THR A 53 2.06 -1.17 1.00
C THR A 53 0.98 -2.14 0.56
N LEU A 54 -0.26 -1.67 0.57
CA LEU A 54 -1.41 -2.34 -0.01
C LEU A 54 -1.82 -1.56 -1.24
N SER A 55 -2.14 -2.23 -2.33
CA SER A 55 -2.63 -1.57 -3.53
C SER A 55 -3.48 -2.50 -4.37
N ASP A 56 -4.34 -1.92 -5.18
CA ASP A 56 -4.89 -2.59 -6.33
C ASP A 56 -3.98 -2.44 -7.56
N TRP A 57 -4.18 -3.33 -8.51
CA TRP A 57 -3.44 -3.34 -9.77
C TRP A 57 -4.34 -3.75 -10.92
N HIS A 58 -4.27 -2.96 -11.98
CA HIS A 58 -4.88 -3.29 -13.26
C HIS A 58 -3.80 -3.78 -14.22
N HIS A 59 -4.12 -4.78 -15.04
CA HIS A 59 -3.22 -5.26 -16.09
C HIS A 59 -3.24 -4.38 -17.34
N ARG A 60 -4.16 -3.42 -17.41
CA ARG A 60 -4.18 -2.34 -18.40
C ARG A 60 -3.74 -1.05 -17.73
N THR A 61 -3.07 -0.20 -18.51
CA THR A 61 -2.63 1.11 -18.02
C THR A 61 -3.80 2.06 -17.84
N THR A 62 -3.64 3.06 -16.97
CA THR A 62 -4.67 4.08 -16.79
C THR A 62 -4.93 4.88 -18.07
N GLY A 63 -3.95 4.98 -18.97
CA GLY A 63 -4.12 5.57 -20.30
C GLY A 63 -5.15 4.82 -21.18
N GLU A 64 -5.33 3.52 -20.97
CA GLU A 64 -6.33 2.69 -21.66
C GLU A 64 -7.68 2.67 -20.92
N ILE A 65 -7.64 2.72 -19.59
CA ILE A 65 -8.84 2.62 -18.74
C ILE A 65 -9.59 3.95 -18.70
N LEU A 66 -8.88 5.06 -18.46
CA LEU A 66 -9.49 6.37 -18.22
C LEU A 66 -10.40 6.86 -19.35
N PRO A 67 -10.05 6.75 -20.65
CA PRO A 67 -10.91 7.24 -21.72
C PRO A 67 -12.30 6.59 -21.72
N ASN A 68 -12.38 5.31 -21.37
CA ASN A 68 -13.64 4.59 -21.25
C ASN A 68 -14.43 5.02 -19.99
N PHE A 69 -13.72 5.28 -18.90
CA PHE A 69 -14.30 5.67 -17.62
C PHE A 69 -14.89 7.09 -17.62
N ILE A 70 -14.27 8.02 -18.34
CA ILE A 70 -14.74 9.42 -18.44
C ILE A 70 -15.63 9.67 -19.67
N SER A 71 -15.92 8.62 -20.45
CA SER A 71 -16.75 8.73 -21.66
C SER A 71 -18.18 9.17 -21.32
N PRO A 72 -18.85 9.99 -22.15
CA PRO A 72 -20.28 10.28 -22.01
C PRO A 72 -21.18 9.03 -22.07
N THR A 73 -20.68 7.94 -22.67
CA THR A 73 -21.39 6.65 -22.77
C THR A 73 -21.10 5.70 -21.62
N TYR A 74 -20.31 6.14 -20.63
CA TYR A 74 -19.93 5.31 -19.49
C TYR A 74 -21.16 4.92 -18.66
N THR A 75 -21.34 3.61 -18.46
CA THR A 75 -22.55 3.06 -17.82
C THR A 75 -22.46 3.01 -16.29
N GLY A 76 -21.49 3.70 -15.68
CA GLY A 76 -21.30 3.69 -14.22
C GLY A 76 -20.57 2.46 -13.66
N ARG A 77 -20.09 1.53 -14.50
CA ARG A 77 -19.40 0.31 -14.06
C ARG A 77 -17.93 0.56 -13.78
N ARG A 78 -17.56 0.63 -12.50
CA ARG A 78 -16.17 0.84 -12.06
C ARG A 78 -15.23 -0.23 -12.64
N PRO A 79 -14.02 0.16 -13.11
CA PRO A 79 -12.96 -0.78 -13.44
C PRO A 79 -12.67 -1.64 -12.21
N ILE A 80 -12.74 -2.96 -12.39
CA ILE A 80 -12.43 -3.90 -11.31
C ILE A 80 -10.94 -4.22 -11.43
N PRO A 81 -10.13 -4.00 -10.38
CA PRO A 81 -8.73 -4.38 -10.40
C PRO A 81 -8.53 -5.88 -10.62
N ASP A 82 -7.51 -6.23 -11.38
CA ASP A 82 -7.16 -7.61 -11.68
C ASP A 82 -6.49 -8.33 -10.50
N SER A 83 -5.77 -7.59 -9.66
CA SER A 83 -5.02 -8.17 -8.54
C SER A 83 -4.82 -7.17 -7.39
N PRO A 84 -4.96 -7.60 -6.12
CA PRO A 84 -4.41 -6.87 -5.00
C PRO A 84 -2.91 -7.15 -4.89
N LEU A 85 -2.10 -6.15 -4.55
CA LEU A 85 -0.67 -6.29 -4.30
C LEU A 85 -0.36 -6.01 -2.82
N LEU A 86 0.43 -6.89 -2.21
CA LEU A 86 1.11 -6.67 -0.95
C LEU A 86 2.56 -6.32 -1.26
N SER A 87 3.00 -5.11 -0.97
CA SER A 87 4.33 -4.57 -1.29
C SER A 87 4.77 -4.86 -2.73
N GLY A 88 3.87 -4.55 -3.67
CA GLY A 88 4.11 -4.68 -5.11
C GLY A 88 4.07 -6.13 -5.63
N ARG A 89 3.68 -7.11 -4.80
CA ARG A 89 3.66 -8.53 -5.18
C ARG A 89 2.29 -9.15 -5.01
N SER A 90 1.96 -10.02 -5.95
CA SER A 90 0.75 -10.83 -5.93
C SER A 90 0.88 -12.04 -6.83
N ARG A 91 -0.16 -12.87 -6.86
CA ARG A 91 -0.33 -13.97 -7.80
C ARG A 91 -1.63 -13.77 -8.56
N TYR A 92 -1.55 -14.04 -9.86
CA TYR A 92 -2.69 -14.03 -10.76
C TYR A 92 -2.81 -15.37 -11.47
N ASN A 93 -4.03 -15.79 -11.77
CA ASN A 93 -4.28 -16.99 -12.56
C ASN A 93 -4.00 -16.70 -14.04
N CYS A 94 -2.82 -17.10 -14.53
CA CYS A 94 -2.42 -16.83 -15.92
C CYS A 94 -3.31 -17.48 -16.99
N ASN A 95 -4.16 -18.46 -16.65
CA ASN A 95 -5.15 -18.98 -17.60
C ASN A 95 -6.24 -17.94 -17.94
N GLY A 96 -6.44 -16.93 -17.09
CA GLY A 96 -7.32 -15.80 -17.36
C GLY A 96 -6.61 -14.62 -18.03
N ALA A 97 -5.30 -14.71 -18.25
CA ALA A 97 -4.54 -13.64 -18.88
C ALA A 97 -4.75 -13.63 -20.40
N PRO A 98 -4.79 -12.45 -21.06
CA PRO A 98 -4.90 -12.38 -22.50
C PRO A 98 -3.75 -13.09 -23.23
N ASP A 99 -4.04 -13.59 -24.43
CA ASP A 99 -3.02 -14.19 -25.31
C ASP A 99 -1.88 -13.21 -25.59
N GLY A 100 -0.64 -13.72 -25.55
CA GLY A 100 0.56 -12.89 -25.71
C GLY A 100 0.96 -12.08 -24.48
N SER A 101 0.24 -12.20 -23.36
CA SER A 101 0.64 -11.58 -22.09
C SER A 101 1.95 -12.16 -21.54
N LYS A 102 2.67 -11.36 -20.74
CA LYS A 102 3.90 -11.79 -20.04
C LYS A 102 3.60 -12.44 -18.68
N CYS A 103 2.40 -12.97 -18.49
CA CYS A 103 1.99 -13.54 -17.21
C CYS A 103 2.88 -14.73 -16.85
N LYS A 104 3.39 -14.74 -15.63
CA LYS A 104 4.19 -15.85 -15.10
C LYS A 104 3.42 -16.48 -13.93
N PRO A 105 3.05 -17.77 -14.01
CA PRO A 105 2.42 -18.43 -12.88
C PRO A 105 3.40 -18.48 -11.71
N ASN A 106 2.86 -18.60 -10.50
CA ASN A 106 3.67 -18.75 -9.27
C ASN A 106 4.64 -17.58 -9.00
N ALA A 107 4.24 -16.35 -9.35
CA ALA A 107 4.97 -15.16 -8.94
C ALA A 107 5.22 -15.16 -7.41
N PRO A 108 6.41 -14.69 -6.96
CA PRO A 108 6.76 -14.68 -5.55
C PRO A 108 5.83 -13.72 -4.79
N LEU A 109 5.42 -14.12 -3.60
CA LEU A 109 4.66 -13.25 -2.69
C LEU A 109 5.61 -12.31 -1.93
N ALA A 110 5.04 -11.27 -1.31
CA ALA A 110 5.78 -10.51 -0.30
C ALA A 110 5.99 -11.39 0.93
N VAL A 111 7.21 -11.38 1.45
CA VAL A 111 7.62 -12.19 2.61
C VAL A 111 8.30 -11.26 3.61
N TYR A 112 7.80 -11.26 4.85
CA TYR A 112 8.37 -10.52 5.98
C TYR A 112 8.97 -11.52 6.97
N ASN A 113 10.30 -11.64 6.98
CA ASN A 113 10.99 -12.63 7.79
C ASN A 113 11.07 -12.17 9.24
N VAL A 114 10.38 -12.86 10.14
CA VAL A 114 10.39 -12.55 11.57
C VAL A 114 11.30 -13.48 12.36
N LYS A 115 11.87 -12.97 13.45
CA LYS A 115 12.64 -13.73 14.42
C LYS A 115 11.76 -14.00 15.64
N LYS A 116 11.89 -15.21 16.20
CA LYS A 116 11.19 -15.60 17.43
C LYS A 116 11.54 -14.62 18.57
N ASN A 117 10.54 -14.29 19.39
CA ASN A 117 10.65 -13.41 20.56
C ASN A 117 11.12 -11.98 20.24
N LYS A 118 10.82 -11.48 19.04
CA LYS A 118 11.10 -10.10 18.62
C LYS A 118 9.80 -9.35 18.34
N LYS A 119 9.81 -8.05 18.58
CA LYS A 119 8.67 -7.14 18.34
C LYS A 119 8.91 -6.34 17.07
N TYR A 120 7.85 -6.17 16.28
CA TYR A 120 7.91 -5.53 14.97
C TYR A 120 6.93 -4.36 14.91
N ARG A 121 7.37 -3.23 14.39
CA ARG A 121 6.48 -2.16 13.93
C ARG A 121 6.16 -2.38 12.45
N PHE A 122 4.89 -2.54 12.13
CA PHE A 122 4.41 -2.57 10.74
C PHE A 122 3.81 -1.21 10.40
N ARG A 123 4.39 -0.53 9.40
CA ARG A 123 3.87 0.70 8.82
C ARG A 123 3.04 0.35 7.59
N ILE A 124 1.73 0.36 7.74
CA ILE A 124 0.80 -0.10 6.69
C ILE A 124 0.27 1.12 5.96
N ILE A 125 0.37 1.10 4.64
CA ILE A 125 -0.05 2.20 3.77
C ILE A 125 -0.98 1.62 2.71
N ASN A 126 -2.25 2.04 2.68
CA ASN A 126 -3.10 1.78 1.54
C ASN A 126 -2.80 2.81 0.44
N THR A 127 -2.37 2.31 -0.70
CA THR A 127 -1.98 3.09 -1.88
C THR A 127 -2.84 2.76 -3.10
N ALA A 128 -3.94 2.03 -2.90
CA ALA A 128 -4.87 1.66 -3.95
C ALA A 128 -5.55 2.87 -4.60
N ALA A 129 -5.99 2.68 -5.84
CA ALA A 129 -6.77 3.67 -6.57
C ALA A 129 -8.28 3.60 -6.23
N ASP A 130 -8.79 2.41 -5.91
CA ASP A 130 -10.21 2.18 -5.56
C ASP A 130 -10.40 1.15 -4.43
N ALA A 131 -9.48 0.20 -4.26
CA ALA A 131 -9.65 -0.90 -3.30
C ALA A 131 -9.52 -0.46 -1.83
N PHE A 132 -10.45 -0.98 -1.02
CA PHE A 132 -10.38 -0.99 0.44
C PHE A 132 -9.92 -2.36 0.94
N PHE A 133 -9.05 -2.39 1.92
CA PHE A 133 -8.47 -3.60 2.49
C PHE A 133 -8.86 -3.81 3.95
N ILE A 134 -8.77 -5.07 4.36
CA ILE A 134 -8.77 -5.46 5.76
C ILE A 134 -7.48 -6.23 5.99
N PHE A 135 -6.53 -5.62 6.69
CA PHE A 135 -5.25 -6.22 7.00
C PHE A 135 -5.31 -7.01 8.32
N SER A 136 -4.76 -8.22 8.32
CA SER A 136 -4.60 -9.06 9.51
C SER A 136 -3.36 -9.93 9.38
N ILE A 137 -2.86 -10.41 10.52
CA ILE A 137 -1.85 -11.45 10.60
C ILE A 137 -2.48 -12.61 11.34
N ASP A 138 -2.57 -13.78 10.70
CA ASP A 138 -3.21 -14.95 11.29
C ASP A 138 -2.55 -15.29 12.64
N GLU A 139 -3.38 -15.62 13.63
CA GLU A 139 -2.98 -15.95 15.00
C GLU A 139 -2.33 -14.81 15.81
N TYR A 140 -2.26 -13.58 15.28
CA TYR A 140 -1.70 -12.42 15.99
C TYR A 140 -2.69 -11.25 16.07
N LYS A 141 -2.73 -10.63 17.25
CA LYS A 141 -3.37 -9.32 17.44
C LYS A 141 -2.37 -8.20 17.18
N LEU A 142 -2.84 -7.09 16.64
CA LEU A 142 -2.06 -5.89 16.36
C LEU A 142 -2.30 -4.84 17.46
N LYS A 143 -1.23 -4.18 17.91
CA LYS A 143 -1.32 -2.98 18.75
C LYS A 143 -1.25 -1.76 17.85
N LEU A 144 -2.40 -1.14 17.56
CA LEU A 144 -2.47 0.09 16.78
C LEU A 144 -2.02 1.27 17.64
N ILE A 145 -1.00 2.01 17.16
CA ILE A 145 -0.33 3.09 17.91
C ILE A 145 -0.27 4.42 17.14
N GLU A 146 -0.50 4.42 15.83
CA GLU A 146 -0.35 5.56 14.93
C GLU A 146 -1.44 5.50 13.85
N SER A 147 -1.98 6.65 13.45
CA SER A 147 -2.81 6.84 12.27
C SER A 147 -2.46 8.18 11.60
N GLU A 148 -2.18 8.19 10.30
CA GLU A 148 -1.88 9.41 9.53
C GLU A 148 -0.79 10.31 10.14
N GLY A 149 0.29 9.70 10.66
CA GLY A 149 1.39 10.43 11.31
C GLY A 149 1.08 10.94 12.73
N ILE A 150 -0.09 10.59 13.29
CA ILE A 150 -0.49 10.99 14.65
C ILE A 150 -0.52 9.78 15.56
N TYR A 151 0.15 9.88 16.71
CA TYR A 151 0.04 8.85 17.75
C TYR A 151 -1.36 8.83 18.34
N ILE A 152 -1.92 7.64 18.48
CA ILE A 152 -3.23 7.43 19.07
C ILE A 152 -3.10 6.67 20.40
N LYS A 153 -4.19 6.64 21.16
CA LYS A 153 -4.28 5.75 22.33
C LYS A 153 -4.11 4.30 21.87
N PRO A 154 -3.12 3.55 22.39
CA PRO A 154 -2.87 2.18 21.97
C PRO A 154 -4.10 1.31 22.08
N THR A 155 -4.47 0.65 20.98
CA THR A 155 -5.66 -0.21 20.90
C THR A 155 -5.29 -1.55 20.30
N ILE A 156 -5.76 -2.64 20.91
CA ILE A 156 -5.56 -3.99 20.39
C ILE A 156 -6.66 -4.31 19.39
N ILE A 157 -6.28 -4.68 18.17
CA ILE A 157 -7.19 -5.05 17.08
C ILE A 157 -6.79 -6.39 16.47
N GLU A 158 -7.75 -7.13 15.93
CA GLU A 158 -7.49 -8.36 15.17
C GLU A 158 -7.38 -8.08 13.66
N LYS A 159 -8.07 -7.03 13.21
CA LYS A 159 -8.16 -6.64 11.81
C LYS A 159 -8.10 -5.11 11.70
N LEU A 160 -7.33 -4.62 10.75
CA LEU A 160 -7.19 -3.21 10.42
C LEU A 160 -7.97 -2.93 9.11
N PRO A 161 -9.14 -2.27 9.18
CA PRO A 161 -9.76 -1.68 7.99
C PRO A 161 -8.92 -0.50 7.49
N ILE A 162 -8.47 -0.53 6.22
CA ILE A 162 -7.59 0.49 5.64
C ILE A 162 -7.72 0.57 4.12
#